data_AF-A0A2W2DQV3-F1
#
_entry.id   AF-A0A2W2DQV3-F1
#
_cell.length_a   1.000
_cell.length_b   1.000
_cell.length_c   1.000
_cell.angle_alpha   90.00
_cell.angle_beta   90.00
_cell.angle_gamma   90.00
#
_symmetry.space_group_name_H-M   'P 1'
#
loop_
_entity.id
_entity.type
_entity.pdbx_description
1 polymer ?
#
loop_
_entity_poly.entity_id
_entity_poly.type
_entity_poly.pdbx_seq_one_letter_code
_entity_poly.pdbx_strand_id
1 'polypeptide(L)'
;MDLVVAPARWLSEPIARLLGFDGKTRQDRRAELIEYLTLPGDDIDDLGLRHMCRSTVWFVILGVGFVASMAVAIPVSLLAEELTDPAYFVSGLLTFFPFFMACLHGTKALIVHYLPERWWNPRNRLWRVAMLAQLPDLVVALALAYLVAASAIS
;
A
#
# COMPACT_ATOMS: atom_id res chain seq x y z
N MET A 1 7.96 28.55 -2.00
CA MET A 1 8.31 27.17 -1.63
C MET A 1 7.02 26.40 -1.51
N ASP A 2 6.81 25.37 -2.33
CA ASP A 2 5.63 24.52 -2.22
C ASP A 2 5.62 23.80 -0.88
N LEU A 3 4.58 24.08 -0.08
CA LEU A 3 4.31 23.46 1.23
C LEU A 3 4.23 21.92 1.16
N VAL A 4 4.03 21.37 -0.03
CA VAL A 4 4.00 19.93 -0.31
C VAL A 4 5.40 19.31 -0.46
N VAL A 5 6.40 20.10 -0.87
CA VAL A 5 7.75 19.58 -1.20
C VAL A 5 8.64 19.43 0.03
N ALA A 6 8.44 20.24 1.06
CA ALA A 6 9.21 20.18 2.30
C ALA A 6 9.03 18.84 3.06
N PRO A 7 7.80 18.35 3.32
CA PRO A 7 7.62 17.05 3.97
C PRO A 7 8.09 15.89 3.09
N ALA A 8 7.92 15.97 1.77
CA ALA A 8 8.42 14.97 0.84
C ALA A 8 9.96 14.84 0.88
N ARG A 9 10.68 15.98 0.95
CA ARG A 9 12.15 15.98 1.12
C ARG A 9 12.57 15.41 2.48
N TRP A 10 11.90 15.83 3.54
CA TRP A 10 12.19 15.38 4.90
C TRP A 10 11.96 13.87 5.08
N LEU A 11 10.97 13.29 4.40
CA LEU A 11 10.74 11.84 4.38
C LEU A 11 11.69 11.11 3.42
N SER A 12 12.08 11.72 2.31
CA SER A 12 12.94 11.08 1.30
C SER A 12 14.35 10.79 1.81
N GLU A 13 14.88 11.63 2.72
CA GLU A 13 16.23 11.50 3.25
C GLU A 13 16.41 10.28 4.18
N PRO A 14 15.57 10.04 5.20
CA PRO A 14 15.64 8.82 6.00
C PRO A 14 15.31 7.58 5.18
N ILE A 15 14.39 7.66 4.21
CA ILE A 15 14.10 6.55 3.28
C ILE A 15 15.33 6.24 2.42
N ALA A 16 16.00 7.24 1.86
CA ALA A 16 17.22 7.04 1.07
C ALA A 16 18.36 6.44 1.90
N ARG A 17 18.50 6.84 3.17
CA ARG A 17 19.47 6.23 4.11
C ARG A 17 19.13 4.78 4.42
N LEU A 18 17.87 4.48 4.70
CA LEU A 18 17.40 3.13 5.02
C LEU A 18 17.58 2.18 3.84
N LEU A 19 17.32 2.65 2.62
CA LEU A 19 17.55 1.93 1.38
C LEU A 19 19.04 1.87 0.99
N GLY A 20 19.89 2.65 1.67
CA GLY A 20 21.31 2.82 1.44
C GLY A 20 21.63 3.34 0.04
N PHE A 21 20.83 4.32 -0.40
CA PHE A 21 21.06 5.19 -1.56
C PHE A 21 21.80 6.48 -1.19
N ASP A 22 22.20 6.64 0.09
CA ASP A 22 22.96 7.79 0.54
C ASP A 22 24.33 7.85 -0.15
N GLY A 23 24.70 9.01 -0.68
CA GLY A 23 25.93 9.23 -1.44
C GLY A 23 25.97 8.70 -2.89
N LYS A 24 24.93 8.02 -3.40
CA LYS A 24 24.89 7.53 -4.79
C LYS A 24 24.39 8.60 -5.75
N THR A 25 25.11 8.81 -6.86
CA THR A 25 24.66 9.72 -7.91
C THR A 25 23.45 9.14 -8.64
N ARG A 26 22.71 9.99 -9.36
CA ARG A 26 21.57 9.54 -10.18
C ARG A 26 21.98 8.51 -11.23
N GLN A 27 23.22 8.59 -11.72
CA GLN A 27 23.76 7.64 -12.69
C GLN A 27 24.08 6.29 -12.04
N ASP A 28 24.63 6.27 -10.83
CA ASP A 28 24.93 5.02 -10.09
C ASP A 28 23.65 4.24 -9.79
N ARG A 29 22.59 4.94 -9.36
CA ARG A 29 21.28 4.34 -9.13
C ARG A 29 20.67 3.74 -10.40
N ARG A 30 20.89 4.40 -11.54
CA ARG A 30 20.41 3.91 -12.85
C ARG A 30 21.22 2.71 -13.33
N ALA A 31 22.54 2.72 -13.11
CA ALA A 31 23.44 1.63 -13.50
C ALA A 31 23.16 0.36 -12.69
N GLU A 32 23.03 0.47 -11.36
CA GLU A 32 22.62 -0.67 -10.52
C GLU A 32 21.24 -1.18 -10.91
N LEU A 33 20.27 -0.30 -11.15
CA LEU A 33 18.94 -0.71 -11.60
C LEU A 33 19.00 -1.48 -12.93
N ILE A 34 19.80 -1.02 -13.90
CA ILE A 34 19.99 -1.71 -15.19
C ILE A 34 20.67 -3.06 -14.96
N GLU A 35 21.71 -3.13 -14.13
CA GLU A 35 22.41 -4.37 -13.79
C GLU A 35 21.45 -5.40 -13.14
N TYR A 36 20.62 -4.97 -12.20
CA TYR A 36 19.58 -5.79 -11.58
C TYR A 36 18.51 -6.25 -12.57
N LEU A 37 18.11 -5.39 -13.52
CA LEU A 37 17.16 -5.74 -14.59
C LEU A 37 17.76 -6.68 -15.66
N THR A 38 19.09 -6.81 -15.72
CA THR A 38 19.77 -7.72 -16.66
C THR A 38 20.12 -9.09 -16.09
N LEU A 39 19.94 -9.31 -14.79
CA LEU A 39 20.02 -10.64 -14.19
C LEU A 39 18.76 -11.45 -14.56
N PRO A 40 18.85 -12.76 -14.85
CA PRO A 40 17.70 -13.53 -15.32
C PRO A 40 16.61 -13.56 -14.23
N GLY A 41 15.54 -12.80 -14.48
CA GLY A 41 14.55 -12.38 -13.47
C GLY A 41 13.10 -12.40 -13.96
N ASP A 42 12.78 -13.20 -14.98
CA ASP A 42 11.41 -13.29 -15.54
C ASP A 42 10.35 -13.60 -14.45
N ASP A 43 10.69 -14.38 -13.42
CA ASP A 43 9.81 -14.70 -12.28
C ASP A 43 9.57 -13.52 -11.31
N ILE A 44 10.47 -12.53 -11.29
CA ILE A 44 10.45 -11.40 -10.35
C ILE A 44 9.68 -10.23 -10.93
N ASP A 45 9.89 -9.92 -12.21
CA ASP A 45 9.12 -8.87 -12.91
C ASP A 45 7.64 -9.24 -12.97
N ASP A 46 7.33 -10.53 -13.18
CA ASP A 46 5.98 -11.08 -13.07
C ASP A 46 5.36 -10.86 -11.67
N LEU A 47 6.15 -10.97 -10.61
CA LEU A 47 5.68 -10.77 -9.23
C LEU A 47 5.34 -9.30 -8.96
N GLY A 48 6.20 -8.39 -9.43
CA GLY A 48 5.99 -6.94 -9.34
C GLY A 48 4.72 -6.51 -10.09
N LEU A 49 4.57 -6.98 -11.33
CA LEU A 49 3.39 -6.71 -12.16
C LEU A 49 2.10 -7.25 -11.51
N ARG A 50 2.13 -8.46 -10.94
CA ARG A 50 0.97 -9.02 -10.20
C ARG A 50 0.56 -8.14 -9.03
N HIS A 51 1.51 -7.62 -8.27
CA HIS A 51 1.21 -6.72 -7.15
C HIS A 51 0.69 -5.37 -7.61
N MET A 52 1.22 -4.81 -8.70
CA MET A 52 0.66 -3.60 -9.32
C MET A 52 -0.79 -3.83 -9.77
N CYS A 53 -1.06 -4.90 -10.52
CA CYS A 53 -2.42 -5.24 -10.95
C CYS A 53 -3.38 -5.41 -9.76
N ARG A 54 -2.96 -6.10 -8.70
CA ARG A 54 -3.76 -6.25 -7.47
C ARG A 54 -4.02 -4.90 -6.80
N SER A 55 -3.00 -4.04 -6.70
CA SER A 55 -3.16 -2.69 -6.14
C SER A 55 -4.19 -1.88 -6.94
N THR A 56 -4.11 -1.90 -8.27
CA THR A 56 -5.09 -1.25 -9.14
C THR A 56 -6.50 -1.80 -8.94
N VAL A 57 -6.67 -3.13 -8.87
CA VAL A 57 -7.98 -3.75 -8.60
C VAL A 57 -8.55 -3.27 -7.27
N TRP A 58 -7.74 -3.21 -6.22
CA TRP A 58 -8.18 -2.69 -4.93
C TRP A 58 -8.54 -1.20 -4.94
N PHE A 59 -7.83 -0.37 -5.73
CA PHE A 59 -8.23 1.01 -5.94
C PHE A 59 -9.56 1.14 -6.69
N VAL A 60 -9.83 0.27 -7.67
CA VAL A 60 -11.13 0.23 -8.36
C VAL A 60 -12.23 -0.19 -7.38
N ILE A 61 -12.01 -1.23 -6.57
CA ILE A 61 -12.94 -1.66 -5.51
C ILE A 61 -13.17 -0.54 -4.50
N LEU A 62 -12.11 0.16 -4.08
CA LEU A 62 -12.21 1.33 -3.22
C LEU A 62 -13.05 2.42 -3.86
N GLY A 63 -12.86 2.73 -5.14
CA GLY A 63 -13.64 3.75 -5.84
C GLY A 63 -15.13 3.44 -5.82
N VAL A 64 -15.51 2.21 -6.14
CA VAL A 64 -16.91 1.76 -6.10
C VAL A 64 -17.45 1.73 -4.66
N GLY A 65 -16.69 1.15 -3.73
CA GLY A 65 -17.06 1.04 -2.33
C GLY A 65 -17.23 2.41 -1.66
N PHE A 66 -16.34 3.35 -1.93
CA PHE A 66 -16.40 4.72 -1.42
C PHE A 66 -17.66 5.45 -1.90
N VAL A 67 -17.98 5.37 -3.20
CA VAL A 67 -19.21 5.99 -3.74
C VAL A 67 -20.45 5.37 -3.09
N ALA A 68 -20.51 4.05 -2.95
CA ALA A 68 -21.63 3.36 -2.29
C ALA A 68 -21.73 3.75 -0.81
N SER A 69 -20.61 3.80 -0.09
CA SER A 69 -20.54 4.23 1.30
C SER A 69 -21.03 5.66 1.47
N MET A 70 -20.64 6.60 0.60
CA MET A 70 -21.13 7.98 0.65
C MET A 70 -22.64 8.08 0.36
N ALA A 71 -23.13 7.30 -0.61
CA ALA A 71 -24.55 7.28 -0.96
C ALA A 71 -25.45 6.83 0.19
N VAL A 72 -24.93 6.05 1.14
CA VAL A 72 -25.64 5.64 2.37
C VAL A 72 -25.33 6.57 3.55
N ALA A 73 -24.06 6.91 3.77
CA ALA A 73 -23.64 7.71 4.92
C ALA A 73 -24.18 9.15 4.87
N ILE A 74 -24.28 9.77 3.69
CA ILE A 74 -24.80 11.14 3.57
C ILE A 74 -26.27 11.19 4.02
N PRO A 75 -27.21 10.38 3.47
CA PRO A 75 -28.59 10.37 3.98
C PRO A 75 -28.70 10.06 5.47
N VAL A 76 -27.93 9.10 5.98
CA VAL A 76 -27.92 8.75 7.40
C VAL A 76 -27.48 9.95 8.25
N SER A 77 -26.48 10.72 7.80
CA SER A 77 -26.02 11.93 8.50
C SER A 77 -27.04 13.06 8.61
N LEU A 78 -28.05 13.07 7.75
CA LEU A 78 -29.14 14.04 7.81
C LEU A 78 -30.25 13.61 8.79
N LEU A 79 -30.28 12.34 9.19
CA LEU A 79 -31.34 11.75 10.00
C LEU A 79 -30.86 11.31 11.39
N ALA A 80 -29.59 10.95 11.52
CA ALA A 80 -28.99 10.47 12.76
C ALA A 80 -28.54 11.64 13.63
N GLU A 81 -28.94 11.64 14.90
CA GLU A 81 -28.47 12.60 15.91
C GLU A 81 -27.08 12.23 16.47
N GLU A 82 -26.64 10.98 16.30
CA GLU A 82 -25.38 10.45 16.81
C GLU A 82 -24.58 9.67 15.73
N LEU A 83 -23.26 9.67 15.88
CA LEU A 83 -22.31 8.95 15.02
C LEU A 83 -22.22 7.44 15.30
N THR A 84 -22.97 6.94 16.28
CA THR A 84 -22.99 5.53 16.71
C THR A 84 -23.76 4.62 15.74
N ASP A 85 -24.36 5.17 14.68
CA ASP A 85 -25.09 4.40 13.69
C ASP A 85 -24.17 3.35 12.99
N PRO A 86 -24.58 2.07 12.93
CA PRO A 86 -23.84 1.01 12.25
C PRO A 86 -23.44 1.34 10.81
N ALA A 87 -24.17 2.22 10.11
CA ALA A 87 -23.83 2.67 8.77
C ALA A 87 -22.46 3.36 8.70
N TYR A 88 -22.06 4.13 9.72
CA TYR A 88 -20.74 4.77 9.76
C TYR A 88 -19.62 3.75 9.97
N PHE A 89 -19.86 2.76 10.83
CA PHE A 89 -18.92 1.66 11.05
C PHE A 89 -18.70 0.85 9.76
N VAL A 90 -19.80 0.46 9.10
CA VAL A 90 -19.74 -0.29 7.83
C VAL A 90 -19.07 0.55 6.74
N SER A 91 -19.37 1.85 6.66
CA SER A 91 -18.71 2.78 5.74
C SER A 91 -17.20 2.84 5.99
N GLY A 92 -16.78 2.95 7.25
CA GLY A 92 -15.36 2.91 7.65
C GLY A 92 -14.66 1.62 7.21
N LEU A 93 -15.29 0.46 7.43
CA LEU A 93 -14.79 -0.83 6.96
C LEU A 93 -14.65 -0.90 5.44
N LEU A 94 -15.73 -0.57 4.71
CA LEU A 94 -15.78 -0.65 3.25
C LEU A 94 -14.83 0.32 2.55
N THR A 95 -14.37 1.36 3.26
CA THR A 95 -13.43 2.34 2.71
C THR A 95 -12.00 2.03 3.10
N PHE A 96 -11.75 1.79 4.40
CA PHE A 96 -10.39 1.59 4.90
C PHE A 96 -9.79 0.27 4.45
N PHE A 97 -10.59 -0.81 4.45
CA PHE A 97 -10.11 -2.13 4.05
C PHE A 97 -9.53 -2.17 2.62
N PRO A 98 -10.28 -1.78 1.56
CA PRO A 98 -9.74 -1.82 0.21
C PRO A 98 -8.63 -0.77 0.01
N PHE A 99 -8.68 0.37 0.70
CA PHE A 99 -7.56 1.33 0.71
C PHE A 99 -6.27 0.70 1.24
N PHE A 100 -6.33 0.05 2.40
CA PHE A 100 -5.17 -0.61 2.99
C PHE A 100 -4.64 -1.72 2.08
N MET A 101 -5.52 -2.54 1.50
CA MET A 101 -5.13 -3.57 0.54
C MET A 101 -4.46 -2.99 -0.72
N ALA A 102 -4.97 -1.87 -1.24
CA ALA A 102 -4.37 -1.18 -2.37
C ALA A 102 -2.96 -0.68 -2.04
N CYS A 103 -2.81 -0.03 -0.89
CA CYS A 103 -1.52 0.46 -0.38
C CYS A 103 -0.54 -0.68 -0.14
N LEU A 104 -0.96 -1.75 0.53
CA LEU A 104 -0.10 -2.90 0.84
C LEU A 104 0.46 -3.54 -0.43
N HIS A 105 -0.39 -3.79 -1.43
CA HIS A 105 0.09 -4.33 -2.70
C HIS A 105 0.93 -3.34 -3.49
N GLY A 106 0.62 -2.04 -3.41
CA GLY A 106 1.49 -0.99 -3.96
C GLY A 106 2.88 -1.02 -3.31
N THR A 107 2.96 -1.13 -1.98
CA THR A 107 4.21 -1.29 -1.26
C THR A 107 4.94 -2.57 -1.64
N LYS A 108 4.26 -3.71 -1.76
CA LYS A 108 4.88 -4.97 -2.22
C LYS A 108 5.47 -4.82 -3.63
N ALA A 109 4.77 -4.16 -4.55
CA ALA A 109 5.29 -3.86 -5.89
C ALA A 109 6.53 -2.95 -5.83
N LEU A 110 6.51 -1.92 -4.97
CA LEU A 110 7.66 -1.04 -4.78
C LEU A 110 8.86 -1.80 -4.19
N ILE A 111 8.64 -2.72 -3.25
CA ILE A 111 9.71 -3.55 -2.69
C ILE A 111 10.35 -4.40 -3.79
N VAL A 112 9.54 -5.05 -4.62
CA VAL A 112 10.04 -5.90 -5.71
C VAL A 112 10.90 -5.11 -6.71
N HIS A 113 10.48 -3.89 -7.08
CA HIS A 113 11.18 -3.11 -8.11
C HIS A 113 12.31 -2.21 -7.60
N TYR A 114 12.28 -1.77 -6.33
CA TYR A 114 13.17 -0.72 -5.84
C TYR A 114 13.99 -1.10 -4.60
N LEU A 115 13.67 -2.20 -3.92
CA LEU A 115 14.44 -2.61 -2.76
C LEU A 115 15.68 -3.41 -3.20
N PRO A 116 16.90 -3.01 -2.78
CA PRO A 116 18.11 -3.76 -3.12
C PRO A 116 18.09 -5.18 -2.52
N GLU A 117 18.74 -6.14 -3.18
CA GLU A 117 18.73 -7.56 -2.77
C GLU A 117 19.21 -7.82 -1.32
N ARG A 118 20.06 -6.93 -0.78
CA ARG A 118 20.53 -7.00 0.62
C ARG A 118 19.41 -6.82 1.64
N TRP A 119 18.33 -6.13 1.28
CA TRP A 119 17.18 -5.84 2.13
C TRP A 119 15.96 -6.71 1.79
N TRP A 120 15.88 -7.19 0.55
CA TRP A 120 14.85 -8.13 0.10
C TRP A 120 15.49 -9.14 -0.83
N ASN A 121 15.62 -10.38 -0.39
CA ASN A 121 16.21 -11.43 -1.21
C ASN A 121 15.09 -12.28 -1.84
N PRO A 122 14.78 -12.14 -3.14
CA PRO A 122 13.74 -12.91 -3.82
C PRO A 122 14.03 -14.42 -3.84
N ARG A 123 15.30 -14.82 -3.70
CA ARG A 123 15.72 -16.22 -3.63
C ARG A 123 15.47 -16.85 -2.26
N ASN A 124 15.29 -16.02 -1.21
CA ASN A 124 14.94 -16.51 0.11
C ASN A 124 13.46 -16.92 0.15
N ARG A 125 13.21 -18.18 0.49
CA ARG A 125 11.87 -18.78 0.54
C ARG A 125 10.92 -18.05 1.48
N LEU A 126 11.40 -17.54 2.62
CA LEU A 126 10.55 -16.83 3.59
C LEU A 126 10.04 -15.50 3.02
N TRP A 127 10.93 -14.71 2.40
CA TRP A 127 10.57 -13.46 1.74
C TRP A 127 9.60 -13.68 0.58
N ARG A 128 9.84 -14.72 -0.23
CA ARG A 128 8.95 -15.08 -1.34
C ARG A 128 7.57 -15.51 -0.85
N VAL A 129 7.49 -16.31 0.23
CA VAL A 129 6.22 -16.70 0.86
C VAL A 129 5.48 -15.48 1.41
N ALA A 130 6.16 -14.57 2.11
CA ALA A 130 5.53 -13.36 2.64
C ALA A 130 4.97 -12.44 1.54
N MET A 131 5.66 -12.36 0.39
CA MET A 131 5.16 -11.59 -0.76
C MET A 131 3.95 -12.24 -1.42
N LEU A 132 3.90 -13.57 -1.49
CA LEU A 132 2.83 -14.31 -2.15
C LEU A 132 1.61 -14.58 -1.26
N ALA A 133 1.78 -14.59 0.07
CA ALA A 133 0.72 -14.94 1.00
C ALA A 133 -0.34 -13.83 1.10
N GLN A 134 -1.51 -14.08 0.52
CA GLN A 134 -2.64 -13.14 0.53
C GLN A 134 -3.52 -13.26 1.80
N LEU A 135 -3.62 -14.44 2.41
CA LEU A 135 -4.45 -14.64 3.61
C LEU A 135 -4.00 -13.76 4.79
N PRO A 136 -2.69 -13.70 5.14
CA PRO A 136 -2.23 -12.82 6.20
C PRO A 136 -2.52 -11.35 5.91
N ASP A 137 -2.35 -10.91 4.65
CA ASP A 137 -2.66 -9.55 4.22
C ASP A 137 -4.12 -9.19 4.50
N LEU A 138 -5.05 -10.09 4.12
CA LEU A 138 -6.49 -9.90 4.34
C LEU A 138 -6.84 -9.84 5.83
N VAL A 139 -6.26 -10.72 6.65
CA VAL A 139 -6.52 -10.74 8.10
C VAL A 139 -6.04 -9.46 8.76
N VAL A 140 -4.82 -9.00 8.43
CA VAL A 140 -4.27 -7.74 8.97
C VAL A 140 -5.09 -6.55 8.50
N ALA A 141 -5.44 -6.49 7.21
CA ALA A 141 -6.26 -5.42 6.64
C ALA A 141 -7.62 -5.34 7.33
N LEU A 142 -8.28 -6.49 7.56
CA LEU A 142 -9.58 -6.54 8.21
C LEU A 142 -9.50 -6.12 9.68
N ALA A 143 -8.49 -6.58 10.41
CA ALA A 143 -8.29 -6.21 11.81
C ALA A 143 -8.03 -4.70 11.95
N LEU A 144 -7.20 -4.11 11.10
CA LEU A 144 -6.94 -2.68 11.10
C LEU A 144 -8.17 -1.87 10.69
N ALA A 145 -8.89 -2.32 9.66
CA ALA A 145 -10.14 -1.69 9.24
C ALA A 145 -11.17 -1.70 10.37
N TYR A 146 -11.30 -2.81 11.10
CA TYR A 146 -12.17 -2.91 12.25
C TYR A 146 -11.78 -1.90 13.33
N LEU A 147 -10.49 -1.82 13.68
CA LEU A 147 -10.02 -0.87 14.69
C LEU A 147 -10.30 0.59 14.29
N VAL A 148 -10.03 0.94 13.02
CA VAL A 148 -10.29 2.29 12.50
C VAL A 148 -11.79 2.59 12.52
N ALA A 149 -12.61 1.68 12.01
CA ALA A 149 -14.05 1.84 12.00
C ALA A 149 -14.63 1.96 13.43
N ALA A 150 -14.17 1.12 14.36
CA ALA A 150 -14.58 1.17 15.76
C ALA A 150 -14.19 2.49 16.42
N SER A 151 -12.97 2.99 16.16
CA SER A 151 -12.49 4.27 16.70
C SER A 151 -13.25 5.50 16.19
N ALA A 152 -13.92 5.38 15.03
CA ALA A 152 -14.66 6.49 14.42
C ALA A 152 -16.08 6.63 14.99
N ILE A 153 -16.61 5.58 15.62
CA ILE A 153 -17.97 5.54 16.18
C ILE A 153 -17.99 5.46 17.71
N SER A 154 -16.82 5.40 18.34
CA SER A 154 -16.61 5.30 19.80
C SER A 154 -16.46 6.64 20.49
#